data_AF-A0A0G0EMM1-F1
#
_entry.id   AF-A0A0G0EMM1-F1
#
_cell.length_a   1.000
_cell.length_b   1.000
_cell.length_c   1.000
_cell.angle_alpha   90.00
_cell.angle_beta   90.00
_cell.angle_gamma   90.00
#
_symmetry.space_group_name_H-M   'P 1'
#
loop_
_entity.id
_entity.type
_entity.pdbx_description
1 polymer ?
#
loop_
_entity_poly.entity_id
_entity_poly.type
_entity_poly.pdbx_seq_one_letter_code
_entity_poly.pdbx_strand_id
1 'polypeptide(L)'
;MVLGGIGSKVDATSSSSILVNITPPNPAPYENTSITLKSYADNLDNVLISWSANGKTVASGVGKKSFSTEAPAAGAELNIIATISLPDGAVDSKITIKPSVMVLLWQANDSYVPPFYRGKALPTPESEIKVVAMPEIRNSAGNISPQNMTYYWKKDYTNNVDGSGYGKSFFLYTNDYLEDSNNISVTTSTLDQKYSANASINIGTKQPKILFYKNDSNLGVIWEKTLPDSYTIQGPEIIEAIPYFISPKEILTPNLVWSWFINDSLIDLTNFKKNSMPLQIETGTHGVSKLRLKIENQDKIFQTTEKEINIEF
;
A
#
# COMPACT_ATOMS: atom_id res chain seq x y z
N MET A 1 -6.37 -52.85 -56.84
CA MET A 1 -5.44 -52.62 -55.71
C MET A 1 -5.92 -51.37 -55.00
N VAL A 2 -6.11 -51.49 -53.69
CA VAL A 2 -6.88 -50.60 -52.80
C VAL A 2 -6.14 -49.28 -52.57
N LEU A 3 -6.85 -48.15 -52.62
CA LEU A 3 -6.40 -46.90 -51.99
C LEU A 3 -7.45 -46.52 -50.94
N GLY A 4 -7.16 -46.94 -49.71
CA GLY A 4 -7.97 -46.69 -48.53
C GLY A 4 -7.85 -45.24 -48.09
N GLY A 5 -8.98 -44.70 -47.64
CA GLY A 5 -9.03 -43.42 -46.95
C GLY A 5 -8.33 -43.49 -45.59
N ILE A 6 -7.68 -42.40 -45.24
CA ILE A 6 -7.23 -42.14 -43.87
C ILE A 6 -8.00 -40.90 -43.42
N GLY A 7 -9.11 -41.15 -42.72
CA GLY A 7 -9.80 -40.11 -41.98
C GLY A 7 -8.98 -39.77 -40.74
N SER A 8 -8.46 -38.54 -40.66
CA SER A 8 -8.00 -37.97 -39.41
C SER A 8 -9.21 -37.62 -38.56
N LYS A 9 -9.53 -38.49 -37.59
CA LYS A 9 -10.35 -38.08 -36.44
C LYS A 9 -9.52 -37.09 -35.64
N VAL A 10 -9.84 -35.81 -35.80
CA VAL A 10 -9.44 -34.76 -34.86
C VAL A 10 -10.41 -34.89 -33.68
N ASP A 11 -9.98 -35.58 -32.63
CA ASP A 11 -10.67 -35.52 -31.34
C ASP A 11 -10.43 -34.11 -30.78
N ALA A 12 -11.34 -33.20 -31.12
CA ALA A 12 -11.44 -31.89 -30.49
C ALA A 12 -11.91 -32.13 -29.04
N THR A 13 -10.99 -32.07 -28.10
CA THR A 13 -11.32 -31.98 -26.67
C THR A 13 -12.14 -30.71 -26.47
N SER A 14 -13.42 -30.84 -26.16
CA SER A 14 -14.28 -29.70 -25.84
C SER A 14 -13.73 -29.02 -24.58
N SER A 15 -13.13 -27.84 -24.73
CA SER A 15 -12.99 -26.91 -23.62
C SER A 15 -14.39 -26.67 -23.07
N SER A 16 -14.68 -27.07 -21.84
CA SER A 16 -16.00 -26.87 -21.24
C SER A 16 -16.38 -25.38 -21.33
N SER A 17 -17.53 -25.09 -21.94
CA SER A 17 -18.17 -23.76 -22.04
C SER A 17 -18.54 -23.13 -20.69
N ILE A 18 -18.38 -23.91 -19.61
CA ILE A 18 -18.72 -23.53 -18.24
C ILE A 18 -17.56 -22.75 -17.62
N LEU A 19 -17.84 -21.51 -17.26
CA LEU A 19 -16.94 -20.62 -16.53
C LEU A 19 -17.24 -20.71 -15.03
N VAL A 20 -16.18 -20.80 -14.24
CA VAL A 20 -16.23 -20.81 -12.77
C VAL A 20 -15.74 -19.45 -12.27
N ASN A 21 -16.53 -18.81 -11.42
CA ASN A 21 -16.12 -17.63 -10.65
C ASN A 21 -16.12 -17.95 -9.16
N ILE A 22 -15.05 -17.58 -8.46
CA ILE A 22 -14.87 -17.78 -7.03
C ILE A 22 -14.74 -16.42 -6.37
N THR A 23 -15.43 -16.19 -5.26
CA THR A 23 -15.40 -14.91 -4.54
C THR A 23 -15.29 -15.16 -3.02
N PRO A 24 -14.22 -14.69 -2.36
CA PRO A 24 -13.01 -14.09 -2.97
C PRO A 24 -12.22 -15.12 -3.80
N PRO A 25 -11.39 -14.69 -4.78
CA PRO A 25 -10.62 -15.61 -5.62
C PRO A 25 -9.51 -16.35 -4.86
N ASN A 26 -8.95 -15.72 -3.82
CA ASN A 26 -7.92 -16.25 -2.93
C ASN A 26 -8.41 -16.08 -1.48
N PRO A 27 -9.31 -16.93 -0.97
CA PRO A 27 -9.88 -16.77 0.36
C PRO A 27 -8.81 -16.94 1.45
N ALA A 28 -8.97 -16.21 2.55
CA ALA A 28 -8.25 -16.48 3.78
C ALA A 28 -8.70 -17.82 4.39
N PRO A 29 -7.89 -18.43 5.28
CA PRO A 29 -8.32 -19.59 6.03
C PRO A 29 -9.65 -19.32 6.74
N TYR A 30 -10.59 -20.25 6.66
CA TYR A 30 -11.92 -20.14 7.28
C TYR A 30 -12.80 -19.01 6.71
N GLU A 31 -12.43 -18.41 5.58
CA GLU A 31 -13.24 -17.40 4.93
C GLU A 31 -14.38 -18.02 4.12
N ASN A 32 -15.58 -17.46 4.24
CA ASN A 32 -16.72 -17.85 3.43
C ASN A 32 -16.46 -17.53 1.96
N THR A 33 -16.52 -18.55 1.12
CA THR A 33 -16.25 -18.49 -0.30
C THR A 33 -17.49 -18.87 -1.09
N SER A 34 -17.85 -18.07 -2.08
CA SER A 34 -18.93 -18.35 -3.02
C SER A 34 -18.38 -18.76 -4.38
N ILE A 35 -18.86 -19.88 -4.91
CA ILE A 35 -18.56 -20.37 -6.24
C ILE A 35 -19.80 -20.20 -7.10
N THR A 36 -19.65 -19.63 -8.30
CA THR A 36 -20.72 -19.40 -9.25
C THR A 36 -20.33 -19.92 -10.63
N LEU A 37 -21.22 -20.68 -11.25
CA LEU A 37 -21.09 -21.15 -12.63
C LEU A 37 -21.78 -20.17 -13.59
N LYS A 38 -21.16 -19.94 -14.73
CA LYS A 38 -21.74 -19.21 -15.86
C LYS A 38 -21.49 -20.02 -17.15
N SER A 39 -22.42 -19.98 -18.08
CA SER A 39 -22.21 -20.48 -19.44
C SER A 39 -22.76 -19.47 -20.43
N TYR A 40 -22.10 -19.35 -21.58
CA TYR A 40 -22.59 -18.57 -22.72
C TYR A 40 -23.27 -19.46 -23.77
N ALA A 41 -23.00 -20.76 -23.76
CA ALA A 41 -23.54 -21.72 -24.72
C ALA A 41 -24.75 -22.48 -24.16
N ASP A 42 -24.76 -22.73 -22.85
CA ASP A 42 -25.72 -23.62 -22.21
C ASP A 42 -26.62 -22.87 -21.24
N ASN A 43 -27.92 -23.21 -21.25
CA ASN A 43 -28.85 -22.68 -20.27
C ASN A 43 -28.75 -23.47 -18.96
N LEU A 44 -28.00 -22.94 -18.00
CA LEU A 44 -27.78 -23.56 -16.70
C LEU A 44 -28.99 -23.50 -15.75
N ASP A 45 -30.06 -22.77 -16.08
CA ASP A 45 -31.23 -22.60 -15.19
C ASP A 45 -32.12 -23.84 -15.13
N ASN A 46 -32.10 -24.68 -16.17
CA ASN A 46 -33.01 -25.81 -16.34
C ASN A 46 -32.31 -27.18 -16.28
N VAL A 47 -31.05 -27.22 -15.86
CA VAL A 47 -30.27 -28.45 -15.76
C VAL A 47 -29.99 -28.81 -14.31
N LEU A 48 -29.86 -30.11 -14.03
CA LEU A 48 -29.44 -30.58 -12.71
C LEU A 48 -27.97 -30.24 -12.50
N ILE A 49 -27.67 -29.57 -11.39
CA ILE A 49 -26.30 -29.27 -10.96
C ILE A 49 -26.09 -29.88 -9.59
N SER A 50 -25.11 -30.79 -9.50
CA SER A 50 -24.70 -31.45 -8.26
C SER A 50 -23.32 -30.97 -7.85
N TRP A 51 -23.18 -30.50 -6.62
CA TRP A 51 -21.94 -30.06 -6.02
C TRP A 51 -21.43 -31.12 -5.06
N SER A 52 -20.18 -31.51 -5.22
CA SER A 52 -19.47 -32.36 -4.27
C SER A 52 -18.24 -31.66 -3.70
N ALA A 53 -17.99 -31.90 -2.41
CA ALA A 53 -16.80 -31.43 -1.70
C ALA A 53 -16.03 -32.66 -1.20
N ASN A 54 -14.77 -32.79 -1.59
CA ASN A 54 -13.91 -33.94 -1.31
C ASN A 54 -14.60 -35.29 -1.62
N GLY A 55 -15.32 -35.35 -2.74
CA GLY A 55 -16.03 -36.55 -3.22
C GLY A 55 -17.40 -36.81 -2.60
N LYS A 56 -17.83 -36.04 -1.58
CA LYS A 56 -19.15 -36.15 -0.98
C LYS A 56 -20.10 -35.10 -1.55
N THR A 57 -21.27 -35.51 -2.04
CA THR A 57 -22.31 -34.56 -2.47
C THR A 57 -22.75 -33.69 -1.30
N VAL A 58 -22.66 -32.37 -1.47
CA VAL A 58 -22.99 -31.36 -0.44
C VAL A 58 -24.20 -30.52 -0.82
N ALA A 59 -24.51 -30.41 -2.12
CA ALA A 59 -25.70 -29.75 -2.60
C ALA A 59 -26.08 -30.32 -3.97
N SER A 60 -27.38 -30.37 -4.28
CA SER A 60 -27.87 -30.71 -5.62
C SER A 60 -29.19 -30.00 -5.88
N GLY A 61 -29.47 -29.66 -7.14
CA GLY A 61 -30.74 -29.05 -7.55
C GLY A 61 -30.73 -28.58 -8.99
N VAL A 62 -31.92 -28.44 -9.58
CA VAL A 62 -32.09 -27.82 -10.90
C VAL A 62 -31.79 -26.34 -10.80
N GLY A 63 -30.97 -25.81 -11.72
CA GLY A 63 -30.62 -24.38 -11.74
C GLY A 63 -29.70 -23.94 -10.60
N LYS A 64 -29.12 -24.87 -9.84
CA LYS A 64 -28.27 -24.56 -8.67
C LYS A 64 -26.86 -24.12 -9.07
N LYS A 65 -26.78 -22.95 -9.71
CA LYS A 65 -25.55 -22.38 -10.31
C LYS A 65 -24.53 -21.87 -9.30
N SER A 66 -24.90 -21.76 -8.02
CA SER A 66 -24.01 -21.28 -6.97
C SER A 66 -23.95 -22.22 -5.78
N PHE A 67 -22.79 -22.23 -5.13
CA PHE A 67 -22.53 -22.96 -3.90
C PHE A 67 -21.60 -22.13 -3.02
N SER A 68 -21.88 -22.09 -1.73
CA SER A 68 -21.04 -21.42 -0.74
C SER A 68 -20.47 -22.44 0.24
N THR A 69 -19.21 -22.27 0.58
CA THR A 69 -18.48 -23.10 1.53
C THR A 69 -17.46 -22.25 2.28
N GLU A 70 -17.03 -22.72 3.43
CA GLU A 70 -15.89 -22.16 4.14
C GLU A 70 -14.58 -22.68 3.54
N ALA A 71 -13.59 -21.81 3.38
CA ALA A 71 -12.25 -22.21 2.97
C ALA A 71 -11.58 -23.04 4.08
N PRO A 72 -10.72 -24.02 3.74
CA PRO A 72 -10.11 -24.88 4.76
C PRO A 72 -9.05 -24.13 5.58
N ALA A 73 -8.40 -24.84 6.51
CA ALA A 73 -7.25 -24.32 7.26
C ALA A 73 -6.08 -23.94 6.33
N ALA A 74 -5.18 -23.07 6.79
CA ALA A 74 -3.98 -22.71 6.05
C ALA A 74 -3.14 -23.95 5.69
N GLY A 75 -2.80 -24.11 4.42
CA GLY A 75 -2.02 -25.25 3.91
C GLY A 75 -2.84 -26.50 3.55
N ALA A 76 -4.13 -26.52 3.87
CA ALA A 76 -5.07 -27.52 3.38
C ALA A 76 -5.72 -27.06 2.07
N GLU A 77 -6.24 -28.02 1.29
CA GLU A 77 -6.95 -27.76 0.04
C GLU A 77 -8.35 -28.37 0.12
N LEU A 78 -9.33 -27.69 -0.48
CA LEU A 78 -10.70 -28.20 -0.60
C LEU A 78 -11.02 -28.40 -2.09
N ASN A 79 -11.25 -29.66 -2.46
CA ASN A 79 -11.58 -30.03 -3.83
C ASN A 79 -13.09 -30.06 -4.01
N ILE A 80 -13.60 -29.30 -4.96
CA ILE A 80 -15.01 -29.18 -5.28
C ILE A 80 -15.21 -29.59 -6.73
N ILE A 81 -16.24 -30.41 -6.98
CA ILE A 81 -16.65 -30.77 -8.32
C ILE A 81 -18.11 -30.39 -8.48
N ALA A 82 -18.38 -29.53 -9.45
CA ALA A 82 -19.74 -29.29 -9.93
C ALA A 82 -19.97 -30.19 -11.15
N THR A 83 -20.91 -31.13 -11.04
CA THR A 83 -21.36 -31.98 -12.14
C THR A 83 -22.65 -31.37 -12.69
N ILE A 84 -22.60 -30.96 -13.96
CA ILE A 84 -23.69 -30.30 -14.68
C ILE A 84 -24.27 -31.30 -15.68
N SER A 85 -25.53 -31.70 -15.51
CA SER A 85 -26.20 -32.65 -16.41
C SER A 85 -26.83 -31.92 -17.60
N LEU A 86 -26.02 -31.62 -18.62
CA LEU A 86 -26.48 -30.99 -19.87
C LEU A 86 -27.22 -32.00 -20.78
N PRO A 87 -28.02 -31.53 -21.75
CA PRO A 87 -28.76 -32.41 -22.67
C PRO A 87 -27.87 -33.31 -23.54
N ASP A 88 -26.65 -32.87 -23.84
CA ASP A 88 -25.64 -33.56 -24.64
C ASP A 88 -24.71 -34.47 -23.81
N GLY A 89 -24.73 -34.34 -22.48
CA GLY A 89 -23.97 -35.16 -21.56
C GLY A 89 -23.68 -34.46 -20.23
N ALA A 90 -23.20 -35.21 -19.24
CA ALA A 90 -22.73 -34.61 -18.00
C ALA A 90 -21.32 -34.02 -18.18
N VAL A 91 -21.11 -32.80 -17.68
CA VAL A 91 -19.82 -32.11 -17.68
C VAL A 91 -19.41 -31.81 -16.24
N ASP A 92 -18.14 -32.02 -15.92
CA ASP A 92 -17.57 -31.70 -14.61
C ASP A 92 -16.73 -30.42 -14.67
N SER A 93 -17.01 -29.49 -13.76
CA SER A 93 -16.13 -28.37 -13.44
C SER A 93 -15.40 -28.68 -12.13
N LYS A 94 -14.06 -28.76 -12.18
CA LYS A 94 -13.20 -29.02 -11.03
C LYS A 94 -12.67 -27.70 -10.46
N ILE A 95 -12.88 -27.49 -9.17
CA ILE A 95 -12.47 -26.30 -8.43
C ILE A 95 -11.61 -26.75 -7.25
N THR A 96 -10.47 -26.09 -7.03
CA THR A 96 -9.67 -26.30 -5.81
C THR A 96 -9.56 -24.97 -5.07
N ILE A 97 -10.10 -24.93 -3.85
CA ILE A 97 -9.94 -23.78 -2.96
C ILE A 97 -8.65 -23.98 -2.15
N LYS A 98 -7.79 -22.96 -2.21
CA LYS A 98 -6.51 -22.92 -1.50
C LYS A 98 -6.43 -21.63 -0.69
N PRO A 99 -6.42 -21.70 0.65
CA PRO A 99 -6.33 -20.51 1.47
C PRO A 99 -5.00 -19.78 1.31
N SER A 100 -5.05 -18.46 1.24
CA SER A 100 -3.86 -17.62 1.21
C SER A 100 -4.16 -16.22 1.74
N VAL A 101 -3.17 -15.57 2.35
CA VAL A 101 -3.29 -14.19 2.83
C VAL A 101 -2.11 -13.38 2.32
N MET A 102 -2.33 -12.09 2.07
CA MET A 102 -1.27 -11.15 1.71
C MET A 102 -1.45 -9.86 2.52
N VAL A 103 -0.41 -9.46 3.24
CA VAL A 103 -0.35 -8.16 3.93
C VAL A 103 0.59 -7.24 3.17
N LEU A 104 0.17 -5.98 3.00
CA LEU A 104 1.04 -4.92 2.48
C LEU A 104 1.39 -3.94 3.59
N LEU A 105 2.68 -3.65 3.73
CA LEU A 105 3.21 -2.60 4.59
C LEU A 105 3.87 -1.53 3.76
N TRP A 106 3.82 -0.27 4.20
CA TRP A 106 4.49 0.81 3.52
C TRP A 106 5.17 1.80 4.48
N GLN A 107 6.18 2.47 3.94
CA GLN A 107 6.87 3.60 4.56
C GLN A 107 7.26 4.66 3.51
N ALA A 108 7.23 5.93 3.90
CA ALA A 108 7.93 6.98 3.16
C ALA A 108 9.42 6.92 3.55
N ASN A 109 10.30 6.70 2.58
CA ASN A 109 11.73 6.53 2.83
C ASN A 109 12.43 7.86 3.15
N ASP A 110 11.94 8.94 2.56
CA ASP A 110 12.57 10.26 2.59
C ASP A 110 11.80 11.29 3.41
N SER A 111 10.76 10.89 4.14
CA SER A 111 9.96 11.80 4.97
C SER A 111 10.56 11.96 6.36
N TYR A 112 10.78 13.22 6.79
CA TYR A 112 11.31 13.56 8.10
C TYR A 112 10.22 13.59 9.18
N VAL A 113 10.55 13.02 10.33
CA VAL A 113 9.84 13.21 11.59
C VAL A 113 10.89 13.34 12.70
N PRO A 114 10.65 14.13 13.75
CA PRO A 114 11.61 14.27 14.83
C PRO A 114 11.75 12.97 15.65
N PRO A 115 12.83 12.85 16.45
CA PRO A 115 12.96 11.77 17.42
C PRO A 115 11.72 11.64 18.31
N PHE A 116 11.40 10.40 18.70
CA PHE A 116 10.26 10.07 19.57
C PHE A 116 8.87 10.38 19.00
N TYR A 117 8.76 10.83 17.74
CA TYR A 117 7.47 10.92 17.06
C TYR A 117 6.82 9.53 17.00
N ARG A 118 5.66 9.39 17.65
CA ARG A 118 4.94 8.11 17.78
C ARG A 118 4.15 7.71 16.54
N GLY A 119 3.93 8.67 15.62
CA GLY A 119 3.20 8.44 14.38
C GLY A 119 4.09 7.90 13.27
N LYS A 120 3.48 7.60 12.12
CA LYS A 120 4.18 7.25 10.88
C LYS A 120 4.64 8.53 10.16
N ALA A 121 5.85 8.52 9.59
CA ALA A 121 6.27 9.52 8.61
C ALA A 121 5.41 9.40 7.35
N LEU A 122 4.68 10.47 7.01
CA LEU A 122 3.72 10.47 5.91
C LEU A 122 4.37 11.01 4.63
N PRO A 123 4.06 10.44 3.46
CA PRO A 123 4.63 10.91 2.22
C PRO A 123 4.08 12.28 1.86
N THR A 124 4.91 13.09 1.23
CA THR A 124 4.53 14.38 0.64
C THR A 124 4.60 14.28 -0.89
N PRO A 125 4.22 15.30 -1.65
CA PRO A 125 4.57 15.37 -3.08
C PRO A 125 6.02 14.95 -3.35
N GLU A 126 6.22 14.12 -4.36
CA GLU A 126 7.54 13.64 -4.81
C GLU A 126 8.32 12.79 -3.78
N SER A 127 7.68 12.24 -2.75
CA SER A 127 8.30 11.31 -1.80
C SER A 127 8.60 9.94 -2.42
N GLU A 128 9.75 9.37 -2.09
CA GLU A 128 10.03 7.96 -2.34
C GLU A 128 9.32 7.08 -1.30
N ILE A 129 8.53 6.13 -1.78
CA ILE A 129 7.71 5.24 -0.96
C ILE A 129 8.12 3.80 -1.22
N LYS A 130 8.33 3.04 -0.15
CA LYS A 130 8.57 1.59 -0.19
C LYS A 130 7.34 0.85 0.28
N VAL A 131 6.85 -0.05 -0.56
CA VAL A 131 5.77 -1.00 -0.24
C VAL A 131 6.34 -2.41 -0.19
N VAL A 132 6.05 -3.15 0.87
CA VAL A 132 6.52 -4.53 1.09
C VAL A 132 5.33 -5.47 1.10
N ALA A 133 5.43 -6.54 0.31
CA ALA A 133 4.46 -7.62 0.26
C ALA A 133 4.87 -8.76 1.20
N MET A 134 3.95 -9.17 2.07
CA MET A 134 4.15 -10.26 3.03
C MET A 134 3.08 -11.33 2.77
N PRO A 135 3.35 -12.26 1.83
CA PRO A 135 2.45 -13.39 1.60
C PRO A 135 2.56 -14.43 2.71
N GLU A 136 1.41 -14.88 3.17
CA GLU A 136 1.25 -16.05 4.01
C GLU A 136 0.59 -17.16 3.19
N ILE A 137 1.43 -17.92 2.51
CA ILE A 137 1.03 -19.08 1.69
C ILE A 137 1.67 -20.33 2.29
N ARG A 138 0.85 -21.36 2.50
CA ARG A 138 1.28 -22.66 3.02
C ARG A 138 0.87 -23.76 2.05
N ASN A 139 1.69 -24.80 1.97
CA ASN A 139 1.36 -26.06 1.33
C ASN A 139 1.52 -27.22 2.34
N SER A 140 1.38 -28.46 1.87
CA SER A 140 1.54 -29.66 2.71
C SER A 140 2.94 -29.82 3.33
N ALA A 141 3.97 -29.19 2.75
CA ALA A 141 5.34 -29.19 3.26
C ALA A 141 5.64 -28.04 4.25
N GLY A 142 4.75 -27.05 4.37
CA GLY A 142 4.89 -25.93 5.30
C GLY A 142 4.75 -24.57 4.62
N ASN A 143 5.39 -23.56 5.21
CA ASN A 143 5.34 -22.18 4.69
C ASN A 143 6.19 -22.06 3.43
N ILE A 144 5.65 -21.40 2.42
CA ILE A 144 6.41 -21.08 1.22
C ILE A 144 7.15 -19.77 1.45
N SER A 145 8.47 -19.79 1.25
CA SER A 145 9.31 -18.59 1.38
C SER A 145 8.87 -17.51 0.38
N PRO A 146 8.64 -16.26 0.84
CA PRO A 146 8.34 -15.13 -0.04
C PRO A 146 9.42 -14.85 -1.09
N GLN A 147 10.67 -15.23 -0.85
CA GLN A 147 11.78 -15.05 -1.78
C GLN A 147 11.67 -16.00 -3.00
N ASN A 148 10.92 -17.10 -2.86
CA ASN A 148 10.73 -18.11 -3.90
C ASN A 148 9.43 -17.92 -4.71
N MET A 149 8.92 -16.69 -4.76
CA MET A 149 7.69 -16.33 -5.46
C MET A 149 7.95 -15.28 -6.53
N THR A 150 7.06 -15.22 -7.51
CA THR A 150 7.03 -14.18 -8.55
C THR A 150 6.00 -13.12 -8.19
N TYR A 151 6.40 -11.86 -8.21
CA TYR A 151 5.55 -10.71 -7.88
C TYR A 151 5.20 -9.90 -9.12
N TYR A 152 3.94 -9.51 -9.22
CA TYR A 152 3.40 -8.69 -10.29
C TYR A 152 2.81 -7.41 -9.67
N TRP A 153 3.62 -6.36 -9.63
CA TRP A 153 3.26 -5.07 -9.04
C TRP A 153 2.53 -4.18 -10.04
N LYS A 154 1.58 -3.40 -9.52
CA LYS A 154 0.90 -2.34 -10.25
C LYS A 154 0.89 -1.05 -9.44
N LYS A 155 1.13 0.08 -10.11
CA LYS A 155 0.87 1.44 -9.60
C LYS A 155 -0.31 1.98 -10.39
N ASP A 156 -1.35 2.43 -9.70
CA ASP A 156 -2.54 3.06 -10.28
C ASP A 156 -3.12 2.23 -11.42
N TYR A 157 -3.36 0.94 -11.12
CA TYR A 157 -3.90 -0.08 -12.02
C TYR A 157 -3.03 -0.43 -13.24
N THR A 158 -1.87 0.22 -13.39
CA THR A 158 -0.92 0.00 -14.47
C THR A 158 0.21 -0.93 -14.01
N ASN A 159 0.54 -1.93 -14.83
CA ASN A 159 1.62 -2.87 -14.53
C ASN A 159 2.96 -2.15 -14.45
N ASN A 160 3.73 -2.43 -13.39
CA ASN A 160 5.10 -1.96 -13.27
C ASN A 160 6.07 -3.14 -13.49
N VAL A 161 6.67 -3.21 -14.66
CA VAL A 161 7.56 -4.32 -15.06
C VAL A 161 8.85 -4.32 -14.23
N ASP A 162 9.43 -3.15 -13.98
CA ASP A 162 10.71 -3.00 -13.29
C ASP A 162 10.63 -3.40 -11.82
N GLY A 163 9.48 -3.17 -11.17
CA GLY A 163 9.18 -3.62 -9.82
C GLY A 163 8.76 -5.09 -9.73
N SER A 164 8.39 -5.71 -10.86
CA SER A 164 7.89 -7.08 -10.93
C SER A 164 8.98 -8.12 -11.21
N GLY A 165 8.77 -9.36 -10.74
CA GLY A 165 9.66 -10.48 -10.99
C GLY A 165 9.86 -11.41 -9.80
N TYR A 166 10.74 -12.40 -9.98
CA TYR A 166 11.09 -13.38 -8.97
C TYR A 166 11.78 -12.72 -7.77
N GLY A 167 11.31 -13.03 -6.55
CA GLY A 167 11.87 -12.52 -5.30
C GLY A 167 11.64 -11.03 -5.02
N LYS A 168 10.99 -10.28 -5.93
CA LYS A 168 10.71 -8.85 -5.79
C LYS A 168 9.55 -8.56 -4.84
N SER A 169 9.75 -8.94 -3.58
CA SER A 169 8.80 -8.79 -2.48
C SER A 169 8.57 -7.35 -2.00
N PHE A 170 9.22 -6.36 -2.63
CA PHE A 170 8.95 -4.95 -2.36
C PHE A 170 8.92 -4.15 -3.66
N PHE A 171 8.24 -3.02 -3.61
CA PHE A 171 8.11 -2.06 -4.70
C PHE A 171 8.51 -0.67 -4.19
N LEU A 172 9.37 0.01 -4.95
CA LEU A 172 9.76 1.39 -4.73
C LEU A 172 9.13 2.24 -5.82
N TYR A 173 8.54 3.37 -5.43
CA TYR A 173 8.06 4.36 -6.39
C TYR A 173 8.15 5.75 -5.77
N THR A 174 8.20 6.77 -6.64
CA THR A 174 8.04 8.17 -6.26
C THR A 174 6.64 8.61 -6.68
N ASN A 175 5.90 9.24 -5.77
CA ASN A 175 4.57 9.77 -6.11
C ASN A 175 4.67 11.06 -6.93
N ASP A 176 3.68 11.30 -7.80
CA ASP A 176 3.59 12.54 -8.55
C ASP A 176 3.11 13.69 -7.63
N TYR A 177 3.49 14.92 -7.95
CA TYR A 177 3.05 16.11 -7.23
C TYR A 177 1.59 16.48 -7.54
N LEU A 178 1.05 16.00 -8.67
CA LEU A 178 -0.35 16.16 -9.08
C LEU A 178 -1.28 15.11 -8.45
N GLU A 179 -0.73 14.11 -7.77
CA GLU A 179 -1.47 12.99 -7.19
C GLU A 179 -1.53 13.10 -5.65
N ASP A 180 -2.76 13.13 -5.12
CA ASP A 180 -2.98 13.11 -3.67
C ASP A 180 -2.89 11.70 -3.06
N SER A 181 -2.88 10.66 -3.90
CA SER A 181 -2.78 9.27 -3.47
C SER A 181 -2.42 8.32 -4.61
N ASN A 182 -1.82 7.18 -4.28
CA ASN A 182 -1.57 6.10 -5.23
C ASN A 182 -2.14 4.77 -4.75
N ASN A 183 -2.77 4.03 -5.67
CA ASN A 183 -3.13 2.64 -5.45
C ASN A 183 -1.96 1.73 -5.82
N ILE A 184 -1.44 1.00 -4.85
CA ILE A 184 -0.43 -0.03 -5.08
C ILE A 184 -1.07 -1.39 -4.90
N SER A 185 -0.97 -2.23 -5.90
CA SER A 185 -1.44 -3.62 -5.82
C SER A 185 -0.37 -4.60 -6.28
N VAL A 186 -0.45 -5.80 -5.76
CA VAL A 186 0.46 -6.89 -6.12
C VAL A 186 -0.28 -8.20 -6.13
N THR A 187 0.00 -9.00 -7.15
CA THR A 187 -0.29 -10.43 -7.15
C THR A 187 1.03 -11.17 -7.03
N THR A 188 1.09 -12.14 -6.12
CA THR A 188 2.22 -13.07 -6.01
C THR A 188 1.78 -14.47 -6.39
N SER A 189 2.70 -15.26 -6.93
CA SER A 189 2.48 -16.68 -7.17
C SER A 189 3.73 -17.51 -6.93
N THR A 190 3.54 -18.80 -6.63
CA THR A 190 4.62 -19.78 -6.70
C THR A 190 5.09 -19.97 -8.14
N LEU A 191 6.31 -20.50 -8.33
CA LEU A 191 6.87 -20.78 -9.66
C LEU A 191 6.04 -21.76 -10.47
N ASP A 192 5.41 -22.74 -9.80
CA ASP A 192 4.49 -23.70 -10.41
C ASP A 192 3.07 -23.15 -10.60
N GLN A 193 2.84 -21.88 -10.24
CA GLN A 193 1.57 -21.15 -10.33
C GLN A 193 0.42 -21.80 -9.56
N LYS A 194 0.69 -22.76 -8.66
CA LYS A 194 -0.34 -23.49 -7.92
C LYS A 194 -0.91 -22.73 -6.73
N TYR A 195 -0.18 -21.74 -6.22
CA TYR A 195 -0.61 -20.88 -5.14
C TYR A 195 -0.40 -19.43 -5.53
N SER A 196 -1.39 -18.61 -5.22
CA SER A 196 -1.34 -17.16 -5.45
C SER A 196 -1.96 -16.42 -4.29
N ALA A 197 -1.54 -15.19 -4.09
CA ALA A 197 -2.22 -14.25 -3.21
C ALA A 197 -2.16 -12.85 -3.83
N ASN A 198 -3.15 -12.01 -3.51
CA ASN A 198 -3.19 -10.64 -3.99
C ASN A 198 -3.59 -9.69 -2.86
N ALA A 199 -3.08 -8.47 -2.93
CA ALA A 199 -3.49 -7.39 -2.04
C ALA A 199 -3.34 -6.03 -2.74
N SER A 200 -4.03 -5.04 -2.18
CA SER A 200 -3.95 -3.65 -2.63
C SER A 200 -3.98 -2.72 -1.42
N ILE A 201 -3.28 -1.60 -1.52
CA ILE A 201 -3.26 -0.53 -0.52
C ILE A 201 -3.32 0.83 -1.23
N ASN A 202 -4.08 1.75 -0.67
CA ASN A 202 -4.08 3.15 -1.10
C ASN A 202 -3.21 3.98 -0.15
N ILE A 203 -2.24 4.71 -0.71
CA ILE A 203 -1.28 5.51 0.05
C ILE A 203 -1.50 6.97 -0.30
N GLY A 204 -2.00 7.75 0.65
CA GLY A 204 -2.24 9.19 0.47
C GLY A 204 -1.06 10.06 0.87
N THR A 205 -0.89 11.18 0.17
CA THR A 205 0.12 12.20 0.44
C THR A 205 -0.40 13.23 1.44
N LYS A 206 0.52 13.98 2.06
CA LYS A 206 0.24 15.08 2.99
C LYS A 206 1.10 16.28 2.65
N GLN A 207 0.64 17.46 3.06
CA GLN A 207 1.46 18.65 2.99
C GLN A 207 2.46 18.70 4.16
N PRO A 208 3.73 19.05 3.90
CA PRO A 208 4.70 19.26 4.96
C PRO A 208 4.30 20.47 5.83
N LYS A 209 4.64 20.44 7.11
CA LYS A 209 4.31 21.53 8.05
C LYS A 209 5.43 21.79 9.04
N ILE A 210 5.65 23.05 9.38
CA ILE A 210 6.60 23.44 10.44
C ILE A 210 5.85 23.57 11.76
N LEU A 211 6.42 22.98 12.82
CA LEU A 211 6.05 23.26 14.20
C LEU A 211 7.27 23.83 14.93
N PHE A 212 7.04 24.87 15.71
CA PHE A 212 8.08 25.48 16.55
C PHE A 212 8.03 24.90 17.96
N TYR A 213 9.20 24.75 18.57
CA TYR A 213 9.38 24.29 19.93
C TYR A 213 10.37 25.20 20.66
N LYS A 214 10.22 25.31 21.98
CA LYS A 214 11.25 25.89 22.82
C LYS A 214 12.46 24.96 22.91
N ASN A 215 13.66 25.51 22.78
CA ASN A 215 14.91 24.83 23.06
C ASN A 215 15.51 25.43 24.33
N ASP A 216 15.41 24.67 25.43
CA ASP A 216 15.92 25.05 26.74
C ASP A 216 17.43 24.75 26.84
N SER A 217 18.19 25.67 27.45
CA SER A 217 19.65 25.54 27.55
C SER A 217 20.13 24.31 28.32
N ASN A 218 19.31 23.75 29.22
CA ASN A 218 19.65 22.59 30.03
C ASN A 218 18.98 21.31 29.53
N LEU A 219 17.71 21.39 29.12
CA LEU A 219 16.90 20.23 28.76
C LEU A 219 16.89 19.93 27.25
N GLY A 220 17.35 20.87 26.42
CA GLY A 220 17.23 20.81 24.97
C GLY A 220 15.81 21.11 24.51
N VAL A 221 15.41 20.51 23.38
CA VAL A 221 14.10 20.75 22.77
C VAL A 221 12.98 20.16 23.65
N ILE A 222 12.01 21.00 24.02
CA ILE A 222 10.85 20.63 24.83
C ILE A 222 9.76 20.02 23.93
N TRP A 223 9.86 18.72 23.65
CA TRP A 223 9.02 18.01 22.68
C TRP A 223 7.54 17.88 23.08
N GLU A 224 7.22 18.07 24.36
CA GLU A 224 5.87 17.88 24.90
C GLU A 224 4.91 18.98 24.46
N LYS A 225 5.42 20.14 24.03
CA LYS A 225 4.59 21.31 23.72
C LYS A 225 5.15 22.12 22.55
N THR A 226 4.35 22.26 21.51
CA THR A 226 4.60 23.22 20.42
C THR A 226 4.33 24.64 20.89
N LEU A 227 5.04 25.60 20.31
CA LEU A 227 4.73 27.01 20.49
C LEU A 227 3.37 27.33 19.84
N PRO A 228 2.49 28.07 20.54
CA PRO A 228 1.24 28.57 19.97
C PRO A 228 1.48 29.69 18.95
N ASP A 229 0.42 30.12 18.27
CA ASP A 229 0.47 31.20 17.28
C ASP A 229 0.81 32.59 17.89
N SER A 230 0.56 32.78 19.19
CA SER A 230 1.02 33.92 19.99
C SER A 230 1.84 33.41 21.17
N TYR A 231 3.15 33.65 21.15
CA TYR A 231 4.10 33.14 22.14
C TYR A 231 4.85 34.27 22.83
N THR A 232 4.76 34.31 24.16
CA THR A 232 5.47 35.31 24.96
C THR A 232 6.86 34.81 25.37
N ILE A 233 7.89 35.60 25.10
CA ILE A 233 9.25 35.39 25.59
C ILE A 233 9.57 36.38 26.72
N GLN A 234 10.32 35.92 27.73
CA GLN A 234 10.67 36.74 28.91
C GLN A 234 12.18 37.06 29.00
N GLY A 235 12.96 36.52 28.06
CA GLY A 235 14.41 36.65 28.02
C GLY A 235 14.98 35.93 26.82
N PRO A 236 16.31 35.76 26.75
CA PRO A 236 16.96 35.03 25.67
C PRO A 236 16.45 33.59 25.57
N GLU A 237 16.04 33.17 24.37
CA GLU A 237 15.51 31.83 24.10
C GLU A 237 15.90 31.37 22.69
N ILE A 238 16.03 30.05 22.49
CA ILE A 238 16.21 29.48 21.16
C ILE A 238 14.90 28.79 20.77
N ILE A 239 14.38 29.13 19.60
CA ILE A 239 13.23 28.45 18.99
C ILE A 239 13.76 27.41 18.01
N GLU A 240 13.33 26.16 18.16
CA GLU A 240 13.64 25.07 17.24
C GLU A 240 12.47 24.84 16.27
N ALA A 241 12.76 24.87 14.97
CA ALA A 241 11.81 24.58 13.90
C ALA A 241 11.91 23.13 13.44
N ILE A 242 10.78 22.43 13.41
CA ILE A 242 10.70 21.02 13.06
C ILE A 242 9.77 20.86 11.85
N PRO A 243 10.31 20.56 10.65
CA PRO A 243 9.54 20.46 9.41
C PRO A 243 8.95 19.05 9.23
N TYR A 244 7.84 18.77 9.87
CA TYR A 244 7.16 17.48 9.77
C TYR A 244 6.85 17.10 8.33
N PHE A 245 7.18 15.85 8.01
CA PHE A 245 6.97 15.15 6.75
C PHE A 245 7.76 15.64 5.55
N ILE A 246 8.59 16.69 5.69
CA ILE A 246 9.41 17.19 4.59
C ILE A 246 10.38 16.11 4.11
N SER A 247 10.75 16.19 2.84
CA SER A 247 11.83 15.43 2.24
C SER A 247 13.00 16.37 1.96
N PRO A 248 14.26 15.92 2.04
CA PRO A 248 14.70 14.59 2.46
C PRO A 248 14.61 14.38 3.97
N LYS A 249 14.74 13.11 4.38
CA LYS A 249 14.68 12.70 5.79
C LYS A 249 15.80 13.32 6.62
N GLU A 250 16.95 13.61 6.02
CA GLU A 250 18.03 14.35 6.67
C GLU A 250 17.90 15.85 6.35
N ILE A 251 17.38 16.60 7.33
CA ILE A 251 17.02 18.01 7.15
C ILE A 251 18.23 18.96 7.11
N LEU A 252 19.42 18.48 7.48
CA LEU A 252 20.68 19.25 7.41
C LEU A 252 21.36 19.16 6.03
N THR A 253 20.79 18.43 5.08
CA THR A 253 21.26 18.39 3.69
C THR A 253 21.17 19.77 3.02
N PRO A 254 22.05 20.08 2.04
CA PRO A 254 22.08 21.39 1.40
C PRO A 254 20.85 21.69 0.52
N ASN A 255 19.99 20.70 0.25
CA ASN A 255 18.89 20.79 -0.69
C ASN A 255 17.66 21.50 -0.10
N LEU A 256 17.64 21.71 1.21
CA LEU A 256 16.65 22.54 1.90
C LEU A 256 17.19 23.97 2.08
N VAL A 257 16.46 24.94 1.53
CA VAL A 257 16.68 26.37 1.74
C VAL A 257 15.80 26.81 2.90
N TRP A 258 16.43 27.37 3.93
CA TRP A 258 15.77 27.85 5.14
C TRP A 258 15.82 29.38 5.14
N SER A 259 14.66 30.02 5.11
CA SER A 259 14.55 31.48 5.10
C SER A 259 13.75 31.95 6.30
N TRP A 260 14.47 32.48 7.28
CA TRP A 260 13.89 33.07 8.49
C TRP A 260 13.60 34.55 8.29
N PHE A 261 12.48 35.01 8.83
CA PHE A 261 12.05 36.40 8.75
C PHE A 261 11.61 36.91 10.12
N ILE A 262 12.03 38.13 10.46
CA ILE A 262 11.46 38.92 11.56
C ILE A 262 10.83 40.17 10.95
N ASN A 263 9.52 40.36 11.15
CA ASN A 263 8.77 41.49 10.57
C ASN A 263 9.06 41.66 9.06
N ASP A 264 8.96 40.56 8.32
CA ASP A 264 9.21 40.47 6.87
C ASP A 264 10.66 40.72 6.41
N SER A 265 11.58 41.03 7.32
CA SER A 265 13.00 41.16 7.03
C SER A 265 13.71 39.82 7.12
N LEU A 266 14.40 39.41 6.06
CA LEU A 266 15.18 38.17 6.01
C LEU A 266 16.35 38.23 7.02
N ILE A 267 16.51 37.17 7.80
CA ILE A 267 17.56 37.03 8.82
C ILE A 267 18.60 36.02 8.35
N ASP A 268 19.87 36.42 8.37
CA ASP A 268 21.00 35.53 8.10
C ASP A 268 21.55 34.95 9.39
N LEU A 269 21.51 33.62 9.51
CA LEU A 269 21.96 32.85 10.68
C LEU A 269 23.22 32.06 10.31
N THR A 270 24.35 32.75 10.21
CA THR A 270 25.63 32.13 9.79
C THR A 270 26.26 31.18 10.83
N ASN A 271 25.96 31.39 12.12
CA ASN A 271 26.59 30.63 13.22
C ASN A 271 25.63 29.66 13.95
N PHE A 272 24.39 29.52 13.48
CA PHE A 272 23.39 28.66 14.10
C PHE A 272 22.98 27.54 13.16
N LYS A 273 22.42 26.46 13.71
CA LYS A 273 21.78 25.44 12.89
C LYS A 273 20.64 26.09 12.11
N LYS A 274 20.46 25.70 10.85
CA LYS A 274 19.43 26.28 9.96
C LYS A 274 18.02 26.22 10.54
N ASN A 275 17.76 25.24 11.40
CA ASN A 275 16.48 24.99 12.05
C ASN A 275 16.36 25.61 13.46
N SER A 276 17.33 26.39 13.92
CA SER A 276 17.30 27.06 15.22
C SER A 276 17.32 28.58 15.05
N MET A 277 16.42 29.28 15.74
CA MET A 277 16.35 30.74 15.77
C MET A 277 16.61 31.25 17.20
N PRO A 278 17.79 31.84 17.48
CA PRO A 278 18.02 32.54 18.74
C PRO A 278 17.25 33.87 18.75
N LEU A 279 16.50 34.12 19.83
CA LEU A 279 15.79 35.37 20.05
C LEU A 279 16.31 36.04 21.32
N GLN A 280 16.43 37.36 21.24
CA GLN A 280 16.77 38.21 22.37
C GLN A 280 15.91 39.48 22.33
N ILE A 281 15.39 39.86 23.49
CA ILE A 281 14.56 41.04 23.67
C ILE A 281 15.47 42.21 24.09
N GLU A 282 15.23 43.40 23.53
CA GLU A 282 15.85 44.61 24.03
C GLU A 282 15.22 45.02 25.37
N THR A 283 16.04 45.17 26.41
CA THR A 283 15.59 45.49 27.77
C THR A 283 14.69 46.74 27.81
N GLY A 284 13.51 46.62 28.43
CA GLY A 284 12.56 47.73 28.60
C GLY A 284 11.65 47.99 27.40
N THR A 285 11.72 47.16 26.36
CA THR A 285 10.78 47.22 25.22
C THR A 285 9.62 46.27 25.43
N HIS A 286 8.44 46.67 24.95
CA HIS A 286 7.27 45.82 24.87
C HIS A 286 6.68 45.88 23.47
N GLY A 287 6.23 44.75 22.94
CA GLY A 287 5.66 44.71 21.62
C GLY A 287 5.39 43.32 21.09
N VAL A 288 5.07 43.28 19.79
CA VAL A 288 4.82 42.06 19.05
C VAL A 288 5.68 42.09 17.79
N SER A 289 6.44 41.03 17.55
CA SER A 289 7.14 40.81 16.29
C SER A 289 6.66 39.53 15.63
N LYS A 290 6.59 39.52 14.30
CA LYS A 290 6.27 38.32 13.52
C LYS A 290 7.54 37.53 13.28
N LEU A 291 7.54 36.27 13.70
CA LEU A 291 8.56 35.29 13.34
C LEU A 291 7.99 34.35 12.28
N ARG A 292 8.61 34.34 11.10
CA ARG A 292 8.22 33.45 10.00
C ARG A 292 9.41 32.63 9.53
N LEU A 293 9.18 31.35 9.27
CA LEU A 293 10.13 30.47 8.58
C LEU A 293 9.47 29.94 7.31
N LYS A 294 10.21 30.01 6.20
CA LYS A 294 9.89 29.34 4.94
C LYS A 294 10.98 28.31 4.65
N ILE A 295 10.59 27.10 4.27
CA ILE A 295 11.49 26.05 3.82
C ILE A 295 11.09 25.62 2.41
N GLU A 296 12.06 25.64 1.51
CA GLU A 296 11.92 25.23 0.11
C GLU A 296 12.89 24.09 -0.20
N ASN A 297 12.40 23.07 -0.89
CA ASN A 297 13.24 22.00 -1.41
C ASN A 297 13.69 22.32 -2.84
N GLN A 298 15.00 22.36 -3.07
CA GLN A 298 15.59 22.67 -4.38
C GLN A 298 15.48 21.52 -5.39
N ASP A 299 15.42 20.27 -4.91
CA ASP A 299 15.27 19.09 -5.78
C ASP A 299 13.80 18.78 -6.05
N LYS A 300 12.92 19.15 -5.12
CA LYS A 300 11.48 18.89 -5.14
C LYS A 300 10.72 20.21 -5.10
N ILE A 301 10.69 20.91 -6.23
CA ILE A 301 10.27 22.32 -6.31
C ILE A 301 8.83 22.59 -5.85
N PHE A 302 7.97 21.55 -5.84
CA PHE A 302 6.60 21.63 -5.35
C PHE A 302 6.48 21.41 -3.83
N GLN A 303 7.59 21.11 -3.16
CA GLN A 303 7.66 20.93 -1.73
C GLN A 303 8.13 22.22 -1.05
N THR A 304 7.16 23.03 -0.63
CA THR A 304 7.37 24.23 0.19
C THR A 304 6.54 24.14 1.45
N THR A 305 7.06 24.63 2.57
CA THR A 305 6.30 24.77 3.81
C THR A 305 6.68 26.06 4.52
N GLU A 306 5.69 26.70 5.15
CA GLU A 306 5.91 27.92 5.92
C GLU A 306 5.11 27.89 7.22
N LYS A 307 5.65 28.59 8.22
CA LYS A 307 4.95 28.85 9.48
C LYS A 307 5.32 30.23 9.99
N GLU A 308 4.30 30.96 10.41
CA GLU A 308 4.41 32.24 11.10
C GLU A 308 3.78 32.12 12.50
N ILE A 309 4.41 32.77 13.47
CA ILE A 309 3.89 33.01 14.82
C ILE A 309 4.20 34.45 15.25
N ASN A 310 3.40 34.99 16.17
CA ASN A 310 3.65 36.25 16.84
C ASN A 310 4.48 35.99 18.10
N ILE A 311 5.56 36.75 18.26
CA ILE A 311 6.40 36.77 19.45
C ILE A 311 6.08 38.02 20.26
N GLU A 312 5.57 37.84 21.46
CA GLU A 312 5.24 38.89 22.42
C GLU A 312 6.39 39.04 23.44
N PHE A 313 6.74 40.28 23.78
CA PHE A 313 7.80 40.62 24.73
C PHE A 313 7.47 41.93 25.47
#